data_AF-A8GDF0-F1
#
_entry.id   AF-A8GDF0-F1
#
_cell.length_a   1.000
_cell.length_b   1.000
_cell.length_c   1.000
_cell.angle_alpha   90.00
_cell.angle_beta   90.00
_cell.angle_gamma   90.00
#
_symmetry.space_group_name_H-M   'P 1'
#
loop_
_entity.id
_entity.type
_entity.pdbx_description
1 polymer ?
#
loop_
_entity_poly.entity_id
_entity_poly.type
_entity_poly.pdbx_seq_one_letter_code
_entity_poly.pdbx_strand_id
1 'polypeptide(L)'
;MNTSFSFRTMAIGLLLVALIVVGKLAFYFHGNAVEAGEKVKQQKEALAQQSGLIATMQEQDARNRKLMAEQQKNNQQLRQQGERYQRALREALKNDKCGNSPMPTAVIDLLQQNAATGITTGRTVTP
;
A
#
# COMPACT_ATOMS: atom_id res chain seq x y z
N MET A 1 -25.68 -84.38 -9.14
CA MET A 1 -26.15 -83.70 -7.91
C MET A 1 -25.47 -82.33 -7.80
N ASN A 2 -26.28 -81.27 -7.93
CA ASN A 2 -26.18 -79.93 -7.32
C ASN A 2 -24.92 -79.02 -7.46
N THR A 3 -23.99 -79.23 -8.38
CA THR A 3 -22.87 -78.27 -8.59
C THR A 3 -23.32 -76.91 -9.14
N SER A 4 -24.38 -76.88 -9.96
CA SER A 4 -24.88 -75.63 -10.57
C SER A 4 -25.54 -74.67 -9.58
N PHE A 5 -26.06 -75.16 -8.44
CA PHE A 5 -26.72 -74.31 -7.45
C PHE A 5 -25.70 -73.53 -6.61
N SER A 6 -24.58 -74.18 -6.25
CA SER A 6 -23.49 -73.56 -5.48
C SER A 6 -22.72 -72.51 -6.28
N PHE A 7 -22.54 -72.71 -7.60
CA PHE A 7 -21.88 -71.71 -8.45
C PHE A 7 -22.75 -70.46 -8.62
N ARG A 8 -24.07 -70.64 -8.79
CA ARG A 8 -25.01 -69.52 -8.89
C ARG A 8 -25.08 -68.71 -7.59
N THR A 9 -25.14 -69.36 -6.43
CA THR A 9 -25.15 -68.65 -5.14
C THR A 9 -23.84 -67.92 -4.86
N MET A 10 -22.69 -68.52 -5.23
CA MET A 10 -21.39 -67.85 -5.12
C MET A 10 -21.28 -66.64 -6.05
N ALA A 11 -21.74 -66.76 -7.30
CA ALA A 11 -21.75 -65.67 -8.27
C ALA A 11 -22.66 -64.51 -7.82
N ILE A 12 -23.83 -64.82 -7.26
CA ILE A 12 -24.75 -63.81 -6.70
C ILE A 12 -24.12 -63.10 -5.49
N GLY A 13 -23.44 -63.85 -4.61
CA GLY A 13 -22.71 -63.28 -3.48
C GLY A 13 -21.60 -62.32 -3.92
N LEU A 14 -20.81 -62.70 -4.92
CA LEU A 14 -19.78 -61.84 -5.52
C LEU A 14 -20.37 -60.58 -6.16
N LEU A 15 -21.51 -60.70 -6.85
CA LEU A 15 -22.20 -59.57 -7.48
C LEU A 15 -22.69 -58.55 -6.44
N LEU A 16 -23.23 -59.03 -5.31
CA LEU A 16 -23.66 -58.16 -4.22
C LEU A 16 -22.49 -57.40 -3.59
N VAL A 17 -21.36 -58.08 -3.36
CA VAL A 17 -20.15 -57.43 -2.83
C VAL A 17 -19.63 -56.38 -3.81
N ALA A 18 -19.59 -56.69 -5.10
CA ALA A 18 -19.16 -55.75 -6.14
C ALA A 18 -20.06 -54.49 -6.16
N LEU A 19 -21.39 -54.64 -6.05
CA LEU A 19 -22.31 -53.51 -6.01
C LEU A 19 -22.11 -52.61 -4.78
N ILE A 20 -21.85 -53.20 -3.62
CA ILE A 20 -21.56 -52.43 -2.38
C ILE A 20 -20.26 -51.64 -2.53
N VAL A 21 -19.22 -52.26 -3.08
CA VAL A 21 -17.92 -51.61 -3.30
C VAL A 21 -18.04 -50.46 -4.30
N VAL A 22 -18.74 -50.65 -5.42
CA VAL A 22 -18.98 -49.59 -6.43
C VAL A 22 -19.83 -48.45 -5.86
N GLY A 23 -20.87 -48.75 -5.08
CA GLY A 23 -21.69 -47.74 -4.43
C GLY A 23 -20.90 -46.87 -3.44
N LYS A 24 -20.01 -47.49 -2.65
CA LYS A 24 -19.11 -46.77 -1.75
C LYS A 24 -18.10 -45.91 -2.50
N LEU A 25 -17.53 -46.43 -3.59
CA LEU A 25 -16.61 -45.66 -4.43
C LEU A 25 -17.30 -44.46 -5.06
N ALA A 26 -18.50 -44.65 -5.62
CA ALA A 26 -19.27 -43.57 -6.23
C ALA A 26 -19.59 -42.46 -5.22
N PHE A 27 -19.98 -42.82 -4.00
CA PHE A 27 -20.27 -41.85 -2.93
C PHE A 27 -19.00 -41.12 -2.47
N TYR A 28 -17.87 -41.82 -2.38
CA TYR A 28 -16.58 -41.24 -2.01
C TYR A 28 -16.06 -40.26 -3.06
N PHE A 29 -16.16 -40.63 -4.35
CA PHE A 29 -15.80 -39.74 -5.46
C PHE A 29 -16.73 -38.53 -5.57
N HIS A 30 -18.03 -38.69 -5.32
CA HIS A 30 -18.97 -37.57 -5.34
C HIS A 30 -18.69 -36.56 -4.22
N GLY A 31 -18.44 -37.05 -3.00
CA GLY A 31 -18.06 -36.19 -1.86
C GLY A 31 -16.78 -35.42 -2.13
N ASN A 32 -15.73 -36.10 -2.61
CA ASN A 32 -14.44 -35.47 -2.90
C ASN A 32 -14.51 -34.44 -4.05
N ALA A 33 -15.31 -34.70 -5.08
CA ALA A 33 -15.47 -33.79 -6.21
C ALA A 33 -16.25 -32.53 -5.83
N VAL A 34 -17.29 -32.66 -4.99
CA VAL A 34 -18.07 -31.52 -4.47
C VAL A 34 -17.20 -30.69 -3.54
N GLU A 35 -16.46 -31.32 -2.64
CA GLU A 35 -15.60 -30.62 -1.66
C GLU A 35 -14.42 -29.90 -2.35
N ALA A 36 -13.84 -30.51 -3.40
CA ALA A 36 -12.82 -29.86 -4.21
C ALA A 36 -13.38 -28.66 -5.00
N GLY A 37 -14.59 -28.79 -5.57
CA GLY A 37 -15.26 -27.70 -6.27
C GLY A 37 -15.62 -26.53 -5.35
N GLU A 38 -16.04 -26.81 -4.12
CA GLU A 38 -16.37 -25.80 -3.12
C GLU A 38 -15.13 -25.02 -2.66
N LYS A 39 -14.02 -25.72 -2.39
CA LYS A 39 -12.73 -25.08 -2.04
C LYS A 39 -12.21 -24.16 -3.15
N VAL A 40 -12.37 -24.56 -4.42
CA VAL A 40 -11.97 -23.72 -5.56
C VAL A 40 -12.87 -22.49 -5.71
N LYS A 41 -14.18 -22.61 -5.45
CA LYS A 41 -15.10 -21.47 -5.43
C LYS A 41 -14.74 -20.48 -4.32
N GLN A 42 -14.53 -20.97 -3.10
CA GLN A 42 -14.16 -20.13 -1.95
C GLN A 42 -12.82 -19.40 -2.21
N GLN A 43 -11.83 -20.09 -2.77
CA GLN A 43 -10.57 -19.44 -3.15
C GLN A 43 -10.76 -18.40 -4.24
N LYS A 44 -11.59 -18.65 -5.25
CA LYS A 44 -11.88 -17.65 -6.29
C LYS A 44 -12.58 -16.41 -5.72
N GLU A 45 -13.52 -16.57 -4.80
CA GLU A 45 -14.19 -15.45 -4.15
C GLU A 45 -13.23 -14.62 -3.31
N ALA A 46 -12.36 -15.28 -2.51
CA ALA A 46 -11.32 -14.61 -1.74
C ALA A 46 -10.33 -13.86 -2.64
N LEU A 47 -9.91 -14.47 -3.75
CA LEU A 47 -8.98 -13.87 -4.71
C LEU A 47 -9.63 -12.69 -5.47
N ALA A 48 -10.92 -12.78 -5.79
CA ALA A 48 -11.67 -11.69 -6.39
C ALA A 48 -11.76 -10.50 -5.43
N GLN A 49 -12.06 -10.74 -4.15
CA GLN A 49 -12.07 -9.73 -3.11
C GLN A 49 -10.69 -9.05 -2.96
N GLN A 50 -9.63 -9.86 -3.01
CA GLN A 50 -8.25 -9.38 -2.93
C GLN A 50 -7.85 -8.57 -4.18
N SER A 51 -8.27 -8.99 -5.38
CA SER A 51 -8.02 -8.24 -6.62
C SER A 51 -8.74 -6.90 -6.66
N GLY A 52 -9.95 -6.83 -6.08
CA GLY A 52 -10.68 -5.57 -5.93
C GLY A 52 -9.94 -4.58 -5.03
N LEU A 53 -9.32 -5.08 -3.95
CA LEU A 53 -8.52 -4.27 -3.03
C LEU A 53 -7.17 -3.85 -3.63
N ILE A 54 -6.53 -4.71 -4.44
CA ILE A 54 -5.27 -4.38 -5.14
C ILE A 54 -5.50 -3.31 -6.22
N ALA A 55 -6.61 -3.39 -6.95
CA ALA A 55 -6.95 -2.42 -7.98
C ALA A 55 -7.16 -1.01 -7.40
N THR A 56 -7.85 -0.90 -6.26
CA THR A 56 -8.07 0.39 -5.59
C THR A 56 -6.77 0.97 -5.01
N MET A 57 -5.89 0.13 -4.46
CA MET A 57 -4.57 0.56 -3.97
C MET A 57 -3.65 1.04 -5.09
N GLN A 58 -3.63 0.37 -6.25
CA GLN A 58 -2.85 0.82 -7.40
C GLN A 58 -3.31 2.19 -7.93
N GLU A 59 -4.61 2.43 -7.94
CA GLU A 59 -5.16 3.71 -8.40
C GLU A 59 -4.78 4.86 -7.43
N GLN A 60 -4.81 4.59 -6.12
CA GLN A 60 -4.35 5.55 -5.11
C GLN A 60 -2.84 5.79 -5.19
N ASP A 61 -2.03 4.77 -5.39
CA ASP A 61 -0.58 4.90 -5.56
C ASP A 61 -0.20 5.70 -6.81
N ALA A 62 -0.91 5.48 -7.92
CA ALA A 62 -0.71 6.24 -9.14
C ALA A 62 -1.05 7.72 -8.94
N ARG A 63 -2.12 8.03 -8.20
CA ARG A 63 -2.48 9.41 -7.83
C ARG A 63 -1.45 10.03 -6.89
N ASN A 64 -1.02 9.32 -5.86
CA ASN A 64 0.00 9.81 -4.92
C ASN A 64 1.33 10.09 -5.59
N ARG A 65 1.79 9.23 -6.51
CA ARG A 65 3.04 9.47 -7.26
C ARG A 65 2.97 10.73 -8.12
N LYS A 66 1.83 11.00 -8.76
CA LYS A 66 1.64 12.24 -9.54
C LYS A 66 1.70 13.48 -8.65
N LEU A 67 0.99 13.47 -7.53
CA LEU A 67 0.99 14.58 -6.57
C LEU A 67 2.39 14.82 -5.97
N MET A 68 3.11 13.76 -5.62
CA MET A 68 4.48 13.84 -5.10
C MET A 68 5.46 14.42 -6.15
N ALA A 69 5.33 14.02 -7.41
CA ALA A 69 6.16 14.56 -8.49
C ALA A 69 5.89 16.06 -8.73
N GLU A 70 4.61 16.46 -8.71
CA GLU A 70 4.19 17.86 -8.82
C GLU A 70 4.75 18.70 -7.65
N GLN A 71 4.59 18.20 -6.43
CA GLN A 71 5.04 18.87 -5.22
C GLN A 71 6.57 19.01 -5.18
N GLN A 72 7.30 17.97 -5.60
CA GLN A 72 8.76 17.99 -5.67
C GLN A 72 9.25 19.01 -6.72
N LYS A 73 8.59 19.06 -7.89
CA LYS A 73 8.90 20.05 -8.93
C LYS A 73 8.66 21.48 -8.46
N ASN A 74 7.52 21.73 -7.80
CA ASN A 74 7.22 23.05 -7.24
C ASN A 74 8.24 23.45 -6.17
N ASN A 75 8.59 22.54 -5.25
CA ASN A 75 9.61 22.80 -4.24
C ASN A 75 10.97 23.13 -4.85
N GLN A 76 11.40 22.38 -5.87
CA GLN A 76 12.64 22.69 -6.60
C GLN A 76 12.58 24.06 -7.28
N GLN A 77 11.46 24.40 -7.92
CA GLN A 77 11.28 25.73 -8.50
C GLN A 77 11.34 26.83 -7.44
N LEU A 78 10.71 26.65 -6.29
CA LEU A 78 10.74 27.62 -5.20
C LEU A 78 12.16 27.82 -4.66
N ARG A 79 12.94 26.74 -4.51
CA ARG A 79 14.35 26.82 -4.12
C ARG A 79 15.18 27.58 -5.14
N GLN A 80 15.00 27.30 -6.42
CA GLN A 80 15.68 28.04 -7.48
C GLN A 80 15.29 29.52 -7.52
N GLN A 81 14.00 29.84 -7.33
CA GLN A 81 13.54 31.22 -7.26
C GLN A 81 14.13 31.95 -6.06
N GLY A 82 14.15 31.31 -4.89
CA GLY A 82 14.77 31.86 -3.68
C GLY A 82 16.25 32.17 -3.87
N GLU A 83 17.01 31.24 -4.46
CA GLU A 83 18.42 31.45 -4.76
C GLU A 83 18.66 32.57 -5.77
N ARG A 84 17.85 32.63 -6.85
CA ARG A 84 17.93 33.72 -7.85
C ARG A 84 17.62 35.06 -7.21
N TYR A 85 16.56 35.14 -6.42
CA TYR A 85 16.16 36.35 -5.73
C TYR A 85 17.25 36.83 -4.76
N GLN A 86 17.82 35.91 -3.97
CA GLN A 86 18.90 36.23 -3.03
C GLN A 86 20.17 36.69 -3.75
N ARG A 87 20.52 36.09 -4.89
CA ARG A 87 21.64 36.55 -5.74
C ARG A 87 21.37 37.93 -6.32
N ALA A 88 20.17 38.17 -6.87
CA ALA A 88 19.78 39.47 -7.40
C ALA A 88 19.84 40.56 -6.31
N LEU A 89 19.36 40.26 -5.10
CA LEU A 89 19.47 41.17 -3.95
C LEU A 89 20.92 41.46 -3.59
N ARG A 90 21.76 40.42 -3.50
CA ARG A 90 23.19 40.58 -3.21
C ARG A 90 23.90 41.38 -4.29
N GLU A 91 23.54 41.20 -5.56
CA GLU A 91 24.16 41.90 -6.68
C GLU A 91 23.74 43.37 -6.76
N ALA A 92 22.48 43.68 -6.45
CA ALA A 92 22.02 45.06 -6.26
C ALA A 92 22.74 45.74 -5.09
N LEU A 93 22.79 45.09 -3.92
CA LEU A 93 23.48 45.62 -2.73
C LEU A 93 25.00 45.75 -2.90
N LYS A 94 25.63 44.92 -3.76
CA LYS A 94 27.08 44.95 -4.00
C LYS A 94 27.57 46.26 -4.59
N ASN A 95 26.73 46.95 -5.36
CA ASN A 95 27.07 48.25 -5.96
C ASN A 95 26.70 49.44 -5.06
N ASP A 96 25.90 49.21 -4.01
CA ASP A 96 25.50 50.25 -3.05
C ASP A 96 26.44 50.32 -1.85
N LYS A 97 26.94 51.53 -1.56
CA LYS A 97 27.81 51.80 -0.39
C LYS A 97 27.12 51.48 0.94
N CYS A 98 25.79 51.58 1.01
CA CYS A 98 25.02 51.23 2.22
C CYS A 98 24.83 49.71 2.38
N GLY A 99 24.80 48.93 1.28
CA GLY A 99 24.57 47.48 1.32
C GLY A 99 25.83 46.66 1.64
N ASN A 100 27.01 47.20 1.34
CA ASN A 100 28.31 46.57 1.63
C ASN A 100 28.93 47.00 2.96
N SER A 101 28.33 47.96 3.67
CA SER A 101 28.82 48.34 4.99
C SER A 101 28.47 47.25 6.01
N PRO A 102 29.42 46.85 6.89
CA PRO A 102 29.10 45.97 8.00
C PRO A 102 27.99 46.63 8.82
N MET A 103 26.94 45.86 9.08
CA MET A 103 25.80 46.33 9.87
C MET A 103 26.31 46.86 11.22
N PRO A 104 25.94 48.10 11.61
CA PRO A 104 26.51 48.72 12.80
C PRO A 104 26.24 47.86 14.02
N THR A 105 27.28 47.59 14.81
CA THR A 105 27.24 46.72 16.00
C THR A 105 26.15 47.11 17.00
N ALA A 106 25.83 48.41 17.11
CA ALA A 106 24.72 48.90 17.94
C ALA A 106 23.35 48.37 17.51
N VAL A 107 23.13 48.18 16.20
CA VAL A 107 21.88 47.62 15.66
C VAL A 107 21.83 46.10 15.85
N ILE A 108 22.98 45.43 15.75
CA ILE A 108 23.10 43.99 16.02
C ILE A 108 22.79 43.70 17.50
N ASP A 109 23.33 44.51 18.42
CA ASP A 109 23.10 44.37 19.86
C ASP A 109 21.63 44.63 20.22
N LEU A 110 21.00 45.66 19.63
CA LEU A 110 19.55 45.89 19.78
C LEU A 110 18.70 44.74 19.23
N LEU A 111 19.09 44.14 18.10
CA LEU A 111 18.37 43.00 17.52
C LEU A 111 18.59 41.72 18.33
N GLN A 112 19.78 41.48 18.86
CA GLN A 112 20.05 40.35 19.75
C GLN A 112 19.31 40.51 21.09
N GLN A 113 19.28 41.72 21.64
CA GLN A 113 18.49 42.02 22.85
C GLN A 113 16.99 41.86 22.60
N ASN A 114 16.46 42.32 21.46
CA ASN A 114 15.05 42.12 21.08
C ASN A 114 14.72 40.67 20.72
N ALA A 115 15.65 39.91 20.15
CA ALA A 115 15.48 38.48 19.92
C ALA A 115 15.52 37.69 21.23
N ALA A 116 16.42 38.04 22.16
CA ALA A 116 16.51 37.43 23.47
C ALA A 116 15.30 37.77 24.38
N THR A 117 14.82 39.01 24.34
CA THR A 117 13.58 39.43 25.04
C THR A 117 12.31 38.92 24.35
N GLY A 118 12.30 38.80 23.01
CA GLY A 118 11.20 38.19 22.26
C GLY A 118 11.00 36.70 22.52
N ILE A 119 12.06 35.97 22.91
CA ILE A 119 11.95 34.57 23.37
C ILE A 119 11.22 34.49 24.72
N THR A 120 11.29 35.52 25.56
CA THR A 120 10.56 35.54 26.85
C THR A 120 9.11 35.98 26.74
N THR A 121 8.68 36.61 25.65
CA THR A 121 7.33 37.23 25.55
C THR A 121 6.44 36.73 24.43
N GLY A 122 6.78 35.66 23.71
CA GLY A 122 5.83 35.13 22.75
C GLY A 122 6.23 33.87 22.02
N ARG A 123 6.01 32.69 22.62
CA ARG A 123 5.44 31.54 21.90
C ARG A 123 4.91 30.41 22.80
N THR A 124 3.89 30.67 23.61
CA THR A 124 2.87 29.63 23.86
C THR A 124 1.91 29.62 22.67
N VAL A 125 2.26 28.90 21.61
CA VAL A 125 1.24 28.27 20.76
C VAL A 125 0.96 26.91 21.38
N THR A 126 -0.08 26.87 22.21
CA THR A 126 -0.72 25.63 22.63
C THR A 126 -1.59 25.14 21.47
N PRO A 127 -1.64 23.82 21.18
CA PRO A 127 -2.41 23.24 20.08
C PRO A 127 -3.91 23.53 20.13
#